data_AF-K1T297-F1
#
_entry.id   AF-K1T297-F1
#
_cell.length_a   1.000
_cell.length_b   1.000
_cell.length_c   1.000
_cell.angle_alpha   90.00
_cell.angle_beta   90.00
_cell.angle_gamma   90.00
#
_symmetry.space_group_name_H-M   'P 1'
#
loop_
_entity.id
_entity.type
_entity.pdbx_description
1 polymer ?
#
loop_
_entity_poly.entity_id
_entity_poly.type
_entity_poly.pdbx_seq_one_letter_code
_entity_poly.pdbx_strand_id
1 'polypeptide(L)'
;MKTRFFAFAALALTLAACNNDNENLNDGPVAARFTAEITPATRVNSEGTDWTDGDRIGVTGAGFTNVPYKRENGKFVTDGTTIYFNDTETKT
;
A
#
# COMPACT_ATOMS: atom_id res chain seq x y z
N MET A 1 -32.63 41.66 27.70
CA MET A 1 -32.86 40.59 26.70
C MET A 1 -31.91 40.64 25.48
N LYS A 2 -30.67 41.14 25.61
CA LYS A 2 -29.75 41.23 24.44
C LYS A 2 -28.45 40.42 24.55
N THR A 3 -28.00 40.04 25.75
CA THR A 3 -26.75 39.28 25.94
C THR A 3 -26.94 37.76 25.91
N ARG A 4 -28.17 37.27 26.06
CA ARG A 4 -28.47 35.82 26.10
C ARG A 4 -28.54 35.17 24.72
N PHE A 5 -28.92 35.92 23.68
CA PHE A 5 -29.02 35.39 22.32
C PHE A 5 -27.64 35.21 21.66
N PHE A 6 -26.64 36.01 22.03
CA PHE A 6 -25.28 35.88 21.51
C PHE A 6 -24.54 34.65 22.08
N ALA A 7 -24.83 34.25 23.31
CA ALA A 7 -24.21 33.06 23.92
C ALA A 7 -24.64 31.75 23.24
N PHE A 8 -25.90 31.66 22.77
CA PHE A 8 -26.39 30.50 22.04
C PHE A 8 -25.81 30.38 20.63
N ALA A 9 -25.61 31.50 19.93
CA ALA A 9 -25.02 31.50 18.59
C ALA A 9 -23.54 31.06 18.62
N ALA A 10 -22.78 31.46 19.65
CA ALA A 10 -21.39 31.03 19.82
C ALA A 10 -21.28 29.52 20.15
N LEU A 11 -22.21 28.97 20.93
CA LEU A 11 -22.23 27.55 21.29
C LEU A 11 -22.62 26.64 20.09
N ALA A 12 -23.43 27.14 19.16
CA ALA A 12 -23.80 26.41 17.95
C ALA A 12 -22.62 26.29 16.95
N LEU A 13 -21.74 27.31 16.88
CA LEU A 13 -20.55 27.30 16.03
C LEU A 13 -19.46 26.34 16.53
N THR A 14 -19.38 26.06 17.83
CA THR A 14 -18.44 25.07 18.36
C THR A 14 -18.85 23.62 18.07
N LEU A 15 -20.13 23.35 17.78
CA LEU A 15 -20.61 22.00 17.45
C LEU A 15 -20.36 21.61 15.99
N ALA A 16 -20.16 22.57 15.07
CA ALA A 16 -19.80 22.30 13.68
C ALA A 16 -18.28 22.17 13.44
N ALA A 17 -17.45 22.47 14.44
CA ALA A 17 -16.01 22.19 14.40
C ALA A 17 -15.67 20.77 14.88
N CYS A 18 -16.61 20.09 15.53
CA CYS A 18 -16.63 18.63 15.63
C CYS A 18 -17.44 18.08 14.45
N ASN A 19 -17.08 18.48 13.22
CA ASN A 19 -17.44 17.65 12.10
C ASN A 19 -16.85 16.27 12.41
N ASN A 20 -17.70 15.25 12.30
CA ASN A 20 -17.26 13.87 12.20
C ASN A 20 -16.49 13.76 10.89
N ASP A 21 -15.28 14.32 10.84
CA ASP A 21 -14.24 13.90 9.91
C ASP A 21 -13.97 12.44 10.31
N ASN A 22 -14.86 11.57 9.83
CA ASN A 22 -14.65 10.15 9.72
C ASN A 22 -13.62 10.01 8.62
N GLU A 23 -12.41 10.50 8.91
CA GLU A 23 -11.21 10.07 8.25
C GLU A 23 -11.23 8.56 8.43
N ASN A 24 -11.54 7.85 7.36
CA ASN A 24 -11.33 6.43 7.33
C ASN A 24 -9.81 6.23 7.41
N LEU A 25 -9.27 6.18 8.62
CA LEU A 25 -7.84 6.01 8.90
C LEU A 25 -7.33 4.61 8.50
N ASN A 26 -8.20 3.76 7.95
CA ASN A 26 -7.82 2.47 7.40
C ASN A 26 -7.94 2.50 5.88
N ASP A 27 -6.85 2.84 5.20
CA ASP A 27 -6.64 2.69 3.75
C ASP A 27 -6.60 1.21 3.29
N GLY A 28 -7.05 0.28 4.15
CA GLY A 28 -6.97 -1.15 3.92
C GLY A 28 -5.54 -1.67 3.93
N PRO A 29 -5.35 -2.99 3.70
CA PRO A 29 -4.02 -3.59 3.68
C PRO A 29 -3.20 -3.10 2.48
N VAL A 30 -1.94 -2.74 2.72
CA VAL A 30 -1.01 -2.26 1.68
C VAL A 30 -0.31 -3.43 1.00
N ALA A 31 -0.39 -3.51 -0.32
CA ALA A 31 0.26 -4.55 -1.11
C ALA A 31 1.79 -4.38 -1.13
N ALA A 32 2.51 -5.47 -0.90
CA ALA A 32 3.96 -5.50 -1.00
C ALA A 32 4.40 -5.38 -2.47
N ARG A 33 5.41 -4.54 -2.69
CA ARG A 33 6.00 -4.28 -4.01
C ARG A 33 7.43 -4.80 -4.03
N PHE A 34 7.73 -5.68 -4.98
CA PHE A 34 9.05 -6.30 -5.09
C PHE A 34 9.83 -5.74 -6.28
N THR A 35 11.13 -5.57 -6.06
CA THR A 35 12.11 -5.26 -7.09
C THR A 35 13.27 -6.24 -6.95
N ALA A 36 13.81 -6.69 -8.08
CA ALA A 36 14.94 -7.61 -8.09
C ALA A 36 15.96 -7.14 -9.12
N GLU A 37 17.23 -7.28 -8.78
CA GLU A 37 18.38 -7.01 -9.64
C GLU A 37 19.18 -8.30 -9.81
N ILE A 38 19.87 -8.46 -10.94
CA ILE A 38 20.72 -9.62 -11.23
C ILE A 38 22.17 -9.13 -11.19
N THR A 39 22.84 -9.32 -10.05
CA THR A 39 24.24 -8.93 -9.90
C THR A 39 25.01 -9.99 -9.08
N PRO A 40 26.08 -10.60 -9.62
CA PRO A 40 26.55 -10.47 -11.00
C PRO A 40 25.59 -11.11 -12.02
N ALA A 41 25.62 -10.62 -13.25
CA ALA A 41 24.83 -11.12 -14.38
C ALA A 41 25.26 -12.54 -14.79
N THR A 42 24.76 -13.55 -14.08
CA THR A 42 25.10 -14.97 -14.31
C THR A 42 24.03 -15.75 -15.05
N ARG A 43 22.85 -15.16 -15.28
CA ARG A 43 21.79 -15.70 -16.13
C ARG A 43 21.82 -15.06 -17.51
N VAL A 44 21.38 -15.81 -18.52
CA VAL A 44 21.22 -15.34 -19.91
C VAL A 44 19.93 -15.90 -20.50
N ASN A 45 19.19 -15.08 -21.24
CA ASN A 45 18.05 -15.47 -22.07
C ASN A 45 18.25 -14.93 -23.50
N SER A 46 17.24 -15.05 -24.37
CA SER A 46 17.34 -14.59 -25.77
C SER A 46 17.59 -13.10 -25.93
N GLU A 47 17.21 -12.29 -24.94
CA GLU A 47 17.29 -10.83 -24.98
C GLU A 47 18.50 -10.28 -24.20
N GLY A 48 19.28 -11.14 -23.53
CA GLY A 48 20.47 -10.75 -22.78
C GLY A 48 20.51 -11.29 -21.36
N THR A 49 21.14 -10.54 -20.46
CA THR A 49 21.34 -10.95 -19.06
C THR A 49 20.33 -10.35 -18.09
N ASP A 50 19.64 -9.30 -18.51
CA ASP A 50 18.67 -8.56 -17.68
C ASP A 50 17.31 -9.25 -17.60
N TRP A 51 16.45 -8.73 -16.72
CA TRP A 51 15.05 -9.11 -16.68
C TRP A 51 14.32 -8.62 -17.94
N THR A 52 13.54 -9.50 -18.53
CA THR A 52 12.64 -9.18 -19.65
C THR A 52 11.18 -9.31 -19.22
N ASP A 53 10.29 -8.59 -19.88
CA ASP A 53 8.86 -8.76 -19.62
C ASP A 53 8.45 -10.23 -19.85
N GLY A 54 7.60 -10.74 -18.96
CA GLY A 54 7.23 -12.16 -18.89
C GLY A 54 8.09 -13.00 -17.95
N ASP A 55 9.29 -12.55 -17.56
CA ASP A 55 10.10 -13.22 -16.54
C ASP A 55 9.34 -13.32 -15.21
N ARG A 56 9.56 -14.39 -14.45
CA ARG A 56 8.89 -14.62 -13.17
C ARG A 56 9.88 -14.83 -12.04
N ILE A 57 9.51 -14.33 -10.87
CA ILE A 57 10.16 -14.61 -9.59
C ILE A 57 9.16 -15.30 -8.66
N GLY A 58 9.67 -16.16 -7.77
CA GLY A 58 8.91 -16.73 -6.67
C GLY A 58 9.30 -16.06 -5.36
N VAL A 59 8.32 -15.46 -4.66
CA VAL A 59 8.55 -14.81 -3.37
C VAL A 59 8.14 -15.76 -2.24
N THR A 60 9.05 -15.97 -1.28
CA THR A 60 8.82 -16.81 -0.09
C THR A 60 9.09 -15.97 1.15
N GLY A 61 8.22 -16.10 2.16
CA GLY A 61 8.30 -15.35 3.41
C GLY A 61 7.60 -16.09 4.55
N ALA A 62 7.39 -15.40 5.68
CA ALA A 62 6.69 -15.97 6.81
C ALA A 62 5.19 -16.15 6.47
N GLY A 63 4.77 -17.38 6.18
CA GLY A 63 3.37 -17.74 5.93
C GLY A 63 2.98 -17.92 4.46
N PHE A 64 3.92 -17.79 3.51
CA PHE A 64 3.68 -18.10 2.10
C PHE A 64 4.95 -18.62 1.44
N THR A 65 4.78 -19.42 0.38
CA THR A 65 5.90 -20.05 -0.33
C THR A 65 5.68 -19.93 -1.82
N ASN A 66 6.72 -19.48 -2.53
CA ASN A 66 6.79 -19.42 -3.99
C ASN A 66 5.60 -18.70 -4.63
N VAL A 67 5.20 -17.55 -4.08
CA VAL A 67 4.14 -16.72 -4.67
C VAL A 67 4.69 -16.06 -5.94
N PRO A 68 4.07 -16.26 -7.12
CA PRO A 68 4.62 -15.80 -8.38
C PRO A 68 4.37 -14.30 -8.59
N TYR A 69 5.43 -13.60 -9.00
CA TYR A 69 5.37 -12.26 -9.53
C TYR A 69 5.99 -12.24 -10.93
N LYS A 70 5.32 -11.60 -11.88
CA LYS A 70 5.72 -11.54 -13.28
C LYS A 70 6.19 -10.14 -13.64
N ARG A 71 7.21 -10.05 -14.48
CA ARG A 71 7.73 -8.79 -14.98
C ARG A 71 6.81 -8.25 -16.07
N GLU A 72 6.27 -7.05 -15.88
CA GLU A 72 5.47 -6.33 -16.86
C GLU A 72 5.85 -4.85 -16.85
N ASN A 73 6.14 -4.27 -18.02
CA ASN A 73 6.48 -2.86 -18.18
C ASN A 73 7.55 -2.38 -17.20
N GLY A 74 8.58 -3.20 -16.99
CA GLY A 74 9.66 -2.84 -16.09
C GLY A 74 9.27 -2.85 -14.59
N LYS A 75 8.23 -3.59 -14.18
CA LYS A 75 7.87 -3.84 -12.75
C LYS A 75 7.52 -5.30 -12.52
N PHE A 76 7.82 -5.84 -11.34
CA PHE A 76 7.27 -7.14 -10.94
C PHE A 76 5.88 -6.92 -10.36
N VAL A 77 4.86 -7.45 -11.02
CA VAL A 77 3.45 -7.39 -10.62
C VAL A 77 2.96 -8.77 -10.20
N THR A 78 1.89 -8.81 -9.44
CA THR A 78 1.29 -10.04 -8.92
C THR A 78 0.78 -10.92 -10.07
N ASP A 79 1.13 -12.21 -10.07
CA ASP A 79 0.59 -13.20 -11.01
C ASP A 79 -0.36 -14.16 -10.27
N GLY A 80 -1.47 -13.60 -9.78
CA GLY A 80 -2.44 -14.32 -8.94
C GLY A 80 -2.51 -13.74 -7.53
N THR A 81 -1.90 -14.41 -6.55
CA THR A 81 -1.98 -14.02 -5.13
C THR A 81 -1.18 -12.74 -4.85
N THR A 82 -1.81 -11.77 -4.18
CA THR A 82 -1.14 -10.55 -3.70
C THR A 82 -0.63 -10.74 -2.28
N ILE A 83 0.66 -10.44 -2.05
CA ILE A 83 1.22 -10.36 -0.71
C ILE A 83 0.94 -8.97 -0.14
N TYR A 84 0.40 -8.91 1.07
CA TYR A 84 0.22 -7.68 1.82
C TYR A 84 1.19 -7.62 2.98
N PHE A 85 1.59 -6.41 3.40
CA PHE A 85 2.30 -6.27 4.65
C PHE A 85 1.38 -6.65 5.81
N ASN A 86 1.87 -7.53 6.70
CA ASN A 86 1.23 -7.74 8.00
C ASN A 86 1.61 -6.56 8.88
N ASP A 87 0.91 -5.43 8.71
CA ASP A 87 1.09 -4.29 9.60
C ASP A 87 0.23 -4.51 10.85
N THR A 88 0.88 -4.81 11.97
CA THR A 88 0.27 -4.75 13.31
C THR A 88 0.58 -3.43 14.02
N GLU A 89 1.34 -2.55 13.37
CA GLU A 89 1.78 -1.28 13.94
C GLU A 89 0.65 -0.27 13.78
N THR A 90 0.02 0.11 14.90
CA THR A 90 -0.86 1.27 14.93
C THR A 90 0.00 2.49 14.57
N LYS A 91 -0.21 3.07 13.38
CA LYS A 91 0.35 4.38 13.03
C LYS A 91 -0.37 5.43 13.90
N THR A 92 0.18 5.72 15.08
CA THR A 92 -0.27 6.80 15.97
C THR A 92 0.44 8.10 15.65
#